data_AF-A0A833TGD6-F1
#
_entry.id   AF-A0A833TGD6-F1
#
_cell.length_a   1.000
_cell.length_b   1.000
_cell.length_c   1.000
_cell.angle_alpha   90.00
_cell.angle_beta   90.00
_cell.angle_gamma   90.00
#
_symmetry.space_group_name_H-M   'P 1'
#
loop_
_entity.id
_entity.type
_entity.pdbx_description
1 polymer ?
#
loop_
_entity_poly.entity_id
_entity_poly.type
_entity_poly.pdbx_seq_one_letter_code
_entity_poly.pdbx_strand_id
1 'polypeptide(L)'
;MQSIVRFVCNNNNHNKRSCNIQVFLSKISANLADYELFKPLELAPGLTLKNRMVFSPCTRARSDIKTRCPNDENVKYYAARASAGLIISEGCAVSEQGYGWYGAPALYH
;
A
#
# COMPACT_ATOMS: atom_id res chain seq x y z
N MET A 1 -9.70 6.07 -19.65
CA MET A 1 -9.14 6.75 -20.83
C MET A 1 -9.42 8.24 -20.70
N GLN A 2 -8.46 9.04 -20.27
CA GLN A 2 -8.54 10.50 -20.44
C GLN A 2 -7.29 10.94 -21.17
N SER A 3 -7.46 11.23 -22.46
CA SER A 3 -6.41 11.69 -23.36
C SER A 3 -6.23 13.19 -23.14
N ILE A 4 -5.19 13.59 -22.40
CA ILE A 4 -4.77 15.00 -22.39
C ILE A 4 -4.02 15.25 -23.70
N VAL A 5 -4.68 15.96 -24.62
CA VAL A 5 -4.08 16.44 -25.87
C VAL A 5 -3.40 17.77 -25.56
N ARG A 6 -2.06 17.79 -25.50
CA ARG A 6 -1.30 19.04 -25.58
C ARG A 6 -0.78 19.21 -27.00
N PHE A 7 -1.25 20.25 -27.68
CA PHE A 7 -0.68 20.70 -28.95
C PHE A 7 0.66 21.39 -28.68
N VAL A 8 1.73 20.89 -29.28
CA VAL A 8 3.01 21.59 -29.35
C VAL A 8 3.20 22.06 -30.79
N CYS A 9 3.07 23.36 -31.02
CA CYS A 9 3.48 23.98 -32.28
C CYS A 9 4.99 24.15 -32.26
N ASN A 10 5.71 23.38 -33.09
CA ASN A 10 7.14 23.62 -33.30
C ASN A 10 7.31 24.71 -34.37
N ASN A 11 8.04 25.78 -34.03
CA ASN A 11 8.20 26.94 -34.90
C ASN A 11 9.60 26.91 -35.52
N ASN A 12 9.73 26.20 -36.65
CA ASN A 12 10.93 26.24 -37.47
C ASN A 12 10.58 26.81 -38.84
N ASN A 13 11.11 28.00 -39.10
CA ASN A 13 11.31 28.71 -40.36
C ASN A 13 10.31 28.45 -41.52
N HIS A 14 9.61 29.54 -41.86
CA HIS A 14 8.94 29.84 -43.12
C HIS A 14 8.42 28.66 -43.97
N ASN A 15 7.10 28.47 -43.83
CA ASN A 15 6.18 28.07 -44.91
C ASN A 15 5.89 26.57 -45.14
N LYS A 16 5.71 25.77 -44.08
CA LYS A 16 4.81 24.59 -44.06
C LYS A 16 4.57 24.14 -42.62
N ARG A 17 3.36 24.37 -42.08
CA ARG A 17 2.92 23.79 -40.80
C ARG A 17 2.41 22.37 -41.04
N SER A 18 3.31 21.38 -41.15
CA SER A 18 2.89 19.98 -41.07
C SER A 18 2.83 19.57 -39.60
N CYS A 19 1.63 19.59 -39.01
CA CYS A 19 1.37 18.90 -37.75
C CYS A 19 1.35 17.39 -38.02
N ASN A 20 2.51 16.75 -37.95
CA ASN A 20 2.54 15.30 -37.85
C ASN A 20 2.10 14.92 -36.44
N ILE A 21 1.00 14.18 -36.34
CA ILE A 21 0.58 13.52 -35.10
C ILE A 21 1.57 12.38 -34.87
N GLN A 22 2.74 12.73 -34.34
CA GLN A 22 3.60 11.73 -33.75
C GLN A 22 3.00 11.46 -32.37
N VAL A 23 2.11 10.46 -32.30
CA VAL A 23 1.74 9.87 -31.02
C VAL A 23 3.03 9.30 -30.47
N PHE A 24 3.74 10.08 -29.66
CA PHE A 24 4.86 9.61 -28.89
C PHE A 24 4.25 8.70 -27.83
N LEU A 25 3.98 7.45 -28.22
CA LEU A 25 3.77 6.31 -27.35
C LEU A 25 5.12 6.03 -26.66
N SER A 26 5.67 6.99 -25.92
CA SER A 26 6.78 6.71 -25.02
C SER A 26 6.22 5.91 -23.86
N LYS A 27 6.18 4.60 -24.05
CA LYS A 27 6.42 3.59 -23.02
C LYS A 27 5.76 3.89 -21.66
N ILE A 28 4.44 4.02 -21.62
CA ILE A 28 3.69 3.79 -20.37
C ILE A 28 2.95 2.46 -20.54
N SER A 29 3.70 1.37 -20.57
CA SER A 29 3.16 0.03 -20.35
C SER A 29 4.25 -0.84 -19.74
N ALA A 30 4.74 -0.44 -18.57
CA ALA A 30 5.30 -1.45 -17.68
C ALA A 30 4.14 -2.36 -17.27
N ASN A 31 4.26 -3.66 -17.52
CA ASN A 31 3.29 -4.60 -17.00
C ASN A 31 3.38 -4.54 -15.47
N LEU A 32 2.24 -4.50 -14.77
CA LEU A 32 2.26 -4.44 -13.30
C LEU A 32 3.02 -5.63 -12.70
N ALA A 33 3.06 -6.77 -13.42
CA ALA A 33 3.80 -7.96 -13.05
C ALA A 33 5.33 -7.79 -13.08
N ASP A 34 5.86 -6.80 -13.80
CA ASP A 34 7.30 -6.62 -13.98
C ASP A 34 7.96 -5.92 -12.78
N TYR A 35 7.18 -5.21 -11.96
CA TYR A 35 7.71 -4.48 -10.81
C TYR A 35 8.11 -5.44 -9.67
N GLU A 36 9.29 -5.21 -9.11
CA GLU A 36 9.82 -5.95 -7.95
C GLU A 36 8.85 -5.98 -6.76
N LEU A 37 8.01 -4.95 -6.61
CA LEU A 37 7.03 -4.84 -5.54
C LEU A 37 6.04 -6.02 -5.50
N PHE A 38 5.63 -6.53 -6.67
CA PHE A 38 4.66 -7.63 -6.77
C PHE A 38 5.30 -9.02 -6.82
N LYS A 39 6.62 -9.09 -6.90
CA LYS A 39 7.33 -10.37 -6.87
C LYS A 39 7.36 -10.95 -5.45
N PRO A 40 7.30 -12.28 -5.31
CA PRO A 40 7.49 -12.92 -4.02
C PRO A 40 8.84 -12.57 -3.37
N LEU A 41 8.89 -12.65 -2.04
CA LEU A 41 10.09 -12.42 -1.24
C LEU A 41 10.16 -13.45 -0.12
N GLU A 42 11.26 -14.20 -0.05
CA GLU A 42 11.58 -15.03 1.12
C GLU A 42 12.15 -14.13 2.21
N LEU A 43 11.43 -14.00 3.32
CA LEU A 43 11.83 -13.13 4.44
C LEU A 43 12.67 -13.87 5.48
N ALA A 44 12.35 -15.14 5.71
CA ALA A 44 13.03 -16.06 6.60
C ALA A 44 12.84 -17.50 6.11
N PRO A 45 13.65 -18.47 6.54
CA PRO A 45 13.47 -19.87 6.17
C PRO A 45 12.04 -20.35 6.48
N GLY A 46 11.30 -20.77 5.44
CA GLY A 46 9.91 -21.21 5.56
C GLY A 46 8.85 -20.09 5.57
N LEU A 47 9.24 -18.81 5.42
CA LEU A 47 8.32 -17.67 5.34
C LEU A 47 8.51 -16.90 4.02
N THR A 48 7.68 -17.21 3.04
CA THR A 48 7.64 -16.51 1.73
C THR A 48 6.42 -15.60 1.65
N LEU A 49 6.65 -14.32 1.40
CA LEU A 49 5.62 -13.32 1.16
C LEU A 49 5.18 -13.38 -0.31
N LYS A 50 3.88 -13.26 -0.57
CA LYS A 50 3.30 -13.20 -1.92
C LYS A 50 3.67 -11.93 -2.70
N ASN A 51 3.97 -10.84 -1.99
CA ASN A 51 4.40 -9.55 -2.53
C ASN A 51 5.20 -8.81 -1.46
N ARG A 52 5.90 -7.74 -1.85
CA ARG A 52 6.77 -6.95 -0.97
C ARG A 52 6.05 -5.79 -0.29
N MET A 53 4.71 -5.81 -0.29
CA MET A 53 3.91 -4.77 0.35
C MET A 53 3.64 -5.16 1.80
N VAL A 54 4.10 -4.32 2.72
CA VAL A 54 3.92 -4.50 4.16
C VAL A 54 2.93 -3.47 4.67
N PHE A 55 1.91 -3.91 5.41
CA PHE A 55 1.03 -3.02 6.14
C PHE A 55 1.71 -2.58 7.45
N SER A 56 1.98 -1.29 7.56
CA SER A 56 2.67 -0.67 8.69
C SER A 56 1.87 -0.80 10.01
N PRO A 57 2.53 -0.93 11.18
CA PRO A 57 1.84 -0.87 12.47
C PRO A 57 1.14 0.47 12.65
N CYS A 58 -0.18 0.46 12.85
CA CYS A 58 -0.99 1.66 12.97
C CYS A 58 -1.97 1.56 14.16
N THR A 59 -1.67 2.19 15.29
CA THR A 59 -2.57 2.26 16.46
C THR A 59 -3.90 2.90 16.11
N ARG A 60 -5.02 2.21 16.37
CA ARG A 60 -6.36 2.67 15.96
C ARG A 60 -7.30 3.05 17.10
N ALA A 61 -6.96 2.72 18.35
CA ALA A 61 -7.80 2.97 19.52
C ALA A 61 -9.21 2.33 19.41
N ARG A 62 -9.28 1.07 18.94
CA ARG A 62 -10.55 0.36 18.65
C ARG A 62 -10.78 -0.90 19.47
N SER A 63 -9.83 -1.30 20.30
CA SER A 63 -10.00 -2.47 21.18
C SER A 63 -10.94 -2.14 22.34
N ASP A 64 -11.51 -3.17 22.96
CA ASP A 64 -12.36 -2.99 24.13
C ASP A 64 -11.57 -2.37 25.30
N ILE A 65 -12.13 -1.35 25.94
CA ILE A 65 -11.39 -0.54 26.93
C ILE A 65 -11.22 -1.28 28.27
N LYS A 66 -12.11 -2.22 28.59
CA LYS A 66 -12.11 -2.94 29.86
C LYS A 66 -11.23 -4.18 29.79
N THR A 67 -11.42 -4.97 28.73
CA THR A 67 -10.72 -6.24 28.50
C THR A 67 -9.41 -6.04 27.75
N ARG A 68 -9.25 -4.92 27.03
CA ARG A 68 -8.10 -4.63 26.15
C ARG A 68 -7.98 -5.64 24.99
N CYS A 69 -9.00 -6.47 24.78
CA CYS A 69 -9.06 -7.46 23.71
C CYS A 69 -9.53 -6.82 22.40
N PRO A 70 -8.98 -7.25 21.24
CA PRO A 70 -9.55 -6.93 19.94
C PRO A 70 -11.00 -7.44 19.82
N ASN A 71 -11.84 -6.71 19.08
CA ASN A 71 -13.24 -7.07 18.81
C ASN A 71 -13.47 -7.38 17.32
N ASP A 72 -14.71 -7.67 16.95
CA ASP A 72 -15.11 -8.00 15.57
C ASP A 72 -14.74 -6.93 14.54
N GLU A 73 -14.64 -5.67 14.94
CA GLU A 73 -14.22 -4.59 14.02
C GLU A 73 -12.73 -4.68 13.70
N ASN A 74 -11.88 -5.04 14.68
CA ASN A 74 -10.47 -5.29 14.43
C ASN A 74 -10.30 -6.46 13.44
N VAL A 75 -11.09 -7.53 13.59
CA VAL A 75 -11.06 -8.69 12.68
C VAL A 75 -11.41 -8.27 11.25
N LYS A 76 -12.53 -7.58 11.07
CA LYS A 76 -12.95 -7.05 9.75
C LYS A 76 -11.89 -6.11 9.16
N TYR A 77 -11.26 -5.30 10.00
CA TYR A 77 -10.24 -4.34 9.59
C TYR A 77 -8.98 -5.00 9.03
N TYR A 78 -8.47 -6.04 9.70
CA TYR A 78 -7.28 -6.78 9.23
C TYR A 78 -7.62 -7.72 8.07
N ALA A 79 -8.79 -8.35 8.06
CA ALA A 79 -9.25 -9.18 6.96
C ALA A 79 -9.30 -8.40 5.62
N ALA A 80 -9.79 -7.15 5.64
CA ALA A 80 -9.81 -6.29 4.46
C ALA A 80 -8.41 -5.94 3.91
N ARG A 81 -7.35 -6.13 4.70
CA ARG A 81 -5.95 -5.85 4.34
C ARG A 81 -5.12 -7.10 4.09
N ALA A 82 -5.73 -8.28 4.19
CA ALA A 82 -5.06 -9.56 3.99
C ALA A 82 -4.44 -9.74 2.59
N SER A 83 -4.71 -8.83 1.64
CA SER A 83 -4.04 -8.75 0.34
C SER A 83 -2.56 -8.32 0.41
N ALA A 84 -2.13 -7.68 1.51
CA ALA A 84 -0.72 -7.37 1.77
C ALA A 84 0.12 -8.64 1.93
N GLY A 85 1.41 -8.56 1.61
CA GLY A 85 2.35 -9.66 1.80
C GLY A 85 2.57 -9.98 3.28
N LEU A 86 2.73 -8.93 4.08
CA LEU A 86 2.86 -9.00 5.53
C LEU A 86 2.01 -7.90 6.18
N ILE A 87 1.37 -8.21 7.29
CA ILE A 87 0.68 -7.23 8.14
C ILE A 87 1.39 -7.20 9.47
N ILE A 88 1.81 -6.02 9.89
CA ILE A 88 2.27 -5.77 11.25
C ILE A 88 1.07 -5.16 11.99
N SER A 89 0.67 -5.81 13.08
CA SER A 89 -0.46 -5.32 13.89
C SER A 89 -0.15 -3.97 14.50
N GLU A 90 -1.17 -3.30 15.01
CA GLU A 90 -0.98 -2.18 15.92
C GLU A 90 -0.17 -2.57 17.18
N GLY A 91 0.33 -1.57 17.90
CA GLY A 91 1.08 -1.78 19.13
C GLY A 91 0.20 -2.43 20.20
N CYS A 92 0.54 -3.67 20.56
CA CYS A 92 -0.07 -4.39 21.68
C CYS A 92 0.80 -4.22 22.94
N ALA A 93 0.20 -3.81 24.05
CA ALA A 93 0.88 -3.78 25.33
C ALA A 93 1.25 -5.20 25.79
N VAL A 94 2.42 -5.36 26.41
CA VAL A 94 2.96 -6.65 26.91
C VAL A 94 2.86 -6.80 28.43
N SER A 95 2.45 -5.75 29.13
CA SER A 95 2.14 -5.76 30.57
C SER A 95 1.17 -4.63 30.91
N GLU A 96 0.58 -4.68 32.11
CA GLU A 96 -0.26 -3.59 32.60
C GLU A 96 0.50 -2.26 32.69
N GLN A 97 1.78 -2.31 33.12
CA GLN A 97 2.64 -1.14 33.21
C GLN A 97 2.95 -0.55 31.82
N GLY A 98 2.99 -1.40 30.78
CA GLY A 98 3.20 -0.99 29.40
C GLY A 98 1.94 -0.45 28.69
N TYR A 99 0.78 -0.43 29.37
CA TYR A 99 -0.46 0.06 28.79
C TYR A 99 -0.58 1.59 28.92
N GLY A 100 -0.11 2.31 27.89
CA GLY A 100 -0.07 3.78 27.88
C GLY A 100 -1.13 4.47 27.02
N TRP A 101 -1.96 3.73 26.27
CA TRP A 101 -2.84 4.33 25.27
C TRP A 101 -4.27 3.80 25.33
N TYR A 102 -5.24 4.71 25.32
CA TYR A 102 -6.67 4.39 25.38
C TYR A 102 -7.14 3.61 24.15
N GLY A 103 -7.80 2.48 24.38
CA GLY A 103 -8.32 1.63 23.31
C GLY A 103 -7.24 0.89 22.50
N ALA A 104 -5.99 0.89 22.96
CA ALA A 104 -4.96 0.01 22.41
C ALA A 104 -5.23 -1.44 22.83
N PRO A 105 -4.85 -2.43 22.02
CA PRO A 105 -4.88 -3.83 22.43
C PRO A 105 -3.78 -4.19 23.45
N ALA A 106 -3.99 -5.28 24.18
CA ALA A 106 -3.03 -5.89 25.08
C ALA A 106 -2.85 -7.39 24.79
N LEU A 107 -1.66 -7.92 25.09
CA LEU A 107 -1.29 -9.32 24.93
C LEU A 107 -0.53 -9.84 26.16
N TYR A 108 -1.11 -9.68 27.35
CA TYR A 108 -0.56 -10.16 28.63
C TYR A 108 -1.60 -10.76 29.57
N HIS A 109 -2.85 -10.85 29.11
CA HIS A 109 -3.95 -11.48 29.82
C HIS A 109 -4.00 -12.98 29.52
#